data_AF-A0A7J2R563-F1
#
_entry.id   AF-A0A7J2R563-F1
#
_cell.length_a   1.000
_cell.length_b   1.000
_cell.length_c   1.000
_cell.angle_alpha   90.00
_cell.angle_beta   90.00
_cell.angle_gamma   90.00
#
_symmetry.space_group_name_H-M   'P 1'
#
loop_
_entity.id
_entity.type
_entity.pdbx_description
1 polymer ?
#
loop_
_entity_poly.entity_id
_entity_poly.type
_entity_poly.pdbx_seq_one_letter_code
_entity_poly.pdbx_strand_id
1 'polypeptide(L)'
;MKTITIQPKEQEDFKLPYPFHISEDGSVGRQDFWKGKPQRLLGFNNKPEAGDIKLFGAEFRKNPKLAIGMYPVFKNKGGGWVTHTIPIESVRVNKD
;
A
#
# COMPACT_ATOMS: atom_id res chain seq x y z
N MET A 1 -3.70 0.35 18.78
CA MET A 1 -2.72 0.83 17.77
C MET A 1 -3.46 0.92 16.44
N LYS A 2 -3.24 1.94 15.59
CA LYS A 2 -4.01 2.06 14.33
C LYS A 2 -3.32 1.33 13.18
N THR A 3 -4.00 0.37 12.60
CA THR A 3 -3.54 -0.33 11.37
C THR A 3 -4.51 -0.05 10.24
N ILE A 4 -3.99 0.38 9.09
CA ILE A 4 -4.78 0.58 7.88
C ILE A 4 -4.50 -0.57 6.93
N THR A 5 -5.53 -1.34 6.60
CA THR A 5 -5.43 -2.40 5.61
C THR A 5 -5.88 -1.86 4.25
N ILE A 6 -5.04 -2.02 3.23
CA ILE A 6 -5.37 -1.71 1.83
C ILE A 6 -5.41 -3.01 1.04
N GLN A 7 -6.48 -3.22 0.28
CA GLN A 7 -6.72 -4.41 -0.52
C GLN A 7 -6.64 -4.04 -2.00
N PRO A 8 -5.65 -4.56 -2.75
CA PRO A 8 -5.62 -4.42 -4.20
C PRO A 8 -6.83 -5.12 -4.85
N LYS A 9 -7.22 -4.64 -6.03
CA LYS A 9 -8.29 -5.22 -6.83
C LYS A 9 -7.99 -6.67 -7.20
N GLU A 10 -9.05 -7.47 -7.34
CA GLU A 10 -8.99 -8.79 -7.98
C GLU A 10 -8.41 -8.70 -9.41
N GLN A 11 -7.58 -9.66 -9.77
CA GLN A 11 -6.95 -9.77 -11.07
C GLN A 11 -7.81 -10.58 -12.05
N GLU A 12 -7.50 -10.52 -13.35
CA GLU A 12 -8.22 -11.25 -14.40
C GLU A 12 -8.17 -12.78 -14.23
N ASP A 13 -7.18 -13.29 -13.51
CA ASP A 13 -7.06 -14.71 -13.17
C ASP A 13 -7.88 -15.12 -11.93
N PHE A 14 -8.79 -14.24 -11.47
CA PHE A 14 -9.61 -14.39 -10.27
C PHE A 14 -8.79 -14.54 -8.98
N LYS A 15 -7.50 -14.16 -9.00
CA LYS A 15 -6.70 -14.10 -7.77
C LYS A 15 -6.88 -12.75 -7.10
N LEU A 16 -7.35 -12.80 -5.85
CA LEU A 16 -7.32 -11.66 -4.96
C LEU A 16 -5.91 -11.51 -4.36
N PRO A 17 -5.20 -10.40 -4.60
CA PRO A 17 -3.87 -10.20 -4.04
C PRO A 17 -3.91 -10.13 -2.51
N TYR A 18 -2.83 -10.52 -1.86
CA TYR A 18 -2.75 -10.41 -0.41
C TYR A 18 -2.82 -8.93 0.02
N PRO A 19 -3.63 -8.58 1.05
CA PRO A 19 -3.73 -7.20 1.50
C PRO A 19 -2.42 -6.70 2.12
N PHE A 20 -2.21 -5.39 2.09
CA PHE A 20 -1.13 -4.75 2.82
C PHE A 20 -1.66 -4.15 4.12
N HIS A 21 -1.07 -4.54 5.24
CA HIS A 21 -1.37 -3.97 6.56
C HIS A 21 -0.35 -2.90 6.89
N ILE A 22 -0.79 -1.64 6.97
CA ILE A 22 0.08 -0.47 7.12
C ILE A 22 -0.07 0.08 8.54
N SER A 23 1.01 0.10 9.31
CA SER A 23 1.07 0.71 10.64
C SER A 23 1.13 2.24 10.57
N GLU A 24 0.99 2.90 11.72
CA GLU A 24 1.00 4.38 11.82
C GLU A 24 2.28 5.03 11.30
N ASP A 25 3.43 4.38 11.42
CA ASP A 25 4.71 4.85 10.89
C ASP A 25 4.87 4.58 9.37
N GLY A 26 3.91 3.88 8.76
CA GLY A 26 3.91 3.46 7.36
C GLY A 26 4.60 2.13 7.10
N SER A 27 5.08 1.42 8.13
CA SER A 27 5.67 0.09 7.97
C SER A 27 4.62 -0.91 7.47
N VAL A 28 5.05 -1.83 6.59
CA VAL A 28 4.19 -2.91 6.11
C VAL A 28 4.31 -4.08 7.09
N GLY A 29 3.19 -4.50 7.68
CA GLY A 29 3.10 -5.67 8.54
C GLY A 29 3.36 -6.98 7.79
N ARG A 30 3.42 -8.09 8.52
CA ARG A 30 3.66 -9.45 7.96
C ARG A 30 4.98 -9.58 7.19
N GLN A 31 6.07 -9.01 7.73
CA GLN A 31 7.39 -9.10 7.10
C GLN A 31 7.97 -10.52 7.04
N ASP A 32 7.44 -11.45 7.84
CA ASP A 32 7.65 -12.90 7.72
C ASP A 32 7.21 -13.42 6.34
N PHE A 33 6.10 -12.92 5.82
CA PHE A 33 5.57 -13.24 4.50
C PHE A 33 6.28 -12.43 3.40
N TRP A 34 6.37 -11.10 3.56
CA TRP A 34 6.88 -10.19 2.53
C TRP A 34 8.41 -10.20 2.39
N LYS A 35 9.15 -10.68 3.40
CA LYS A 35 10.62 -10.76 3.41
C LYS A 35 11.30 -9.43 3.02
N GLY A 36 10.72 -8.29 3.42
CA GLY A 36 11.25 -6.96 3.11
C GLY A 36 10.81 -6.37 1.76
N LYS A 37 9.91 -7.03 1.01
CA LYS A 37 9.43 -6.60 -0.31
C LYS A 37 7.91 -6.77 -0.41
N PRO A 38 7.10 -5.79 0.01
CA PRO A 38 7.48 -4.43 0.44
C PRO A 38 7.78 -4.30 1.94
N GLN A 39 8.56 -3.27 2.33
CA GLN A 39 8.90 -2.97 3.72
C GLN A 39 8.12 -1.78 4.29
N ARG A 40 7.95 -0.70 3.52
CA ARG A 40 7.31 0.54 3.98
C ARG A 40 6.50 1.19 2.87
N LEU A 41 5.31 1.69 3.17
CA LEU A 41 4.51 2.49 2.25
C LEU A 41 5.02 3.93 2.22
N LEU A 42 5.31 4.44 1.01
CA LEU A 42 5.71 5.83 0.79
C LEU A 42 4.52 6.72 0.42
N GLY A 43 3.59 6.17 -0.36
CA GLY A 43 2.42 6.89 -0.86
C GLY A 43 1.74 6.14 -1.99
N PHE A 44 1.06 6.87 -2.87
CA PHE A 44 0.33 6.31 -4.00
C PHE A 44 0.49 7.15 -5.27
N ASN A 45 0.51 6.48 -6.41
CA ASN A 45 0.45 7.07 -7.74
C ASN A 45 -0.96 6.94 -8.33
N ASN A 46 -1.28 7.81 -9.29
CA ASN A 46 -2.52 7.71 -10.08
C ASN A 46 -2.40 6.78 -11.29
N LYS A 47 -1.19 6.30 -11.58
CA LYS A 47 -0.89 5.38 -12.68
C LYS A 47 0.06 4.27 -12.21
N PRO A 48 0.08 3.09 -12.86
CA PRO A 48 0.88 1.95 -12.43
C PRO A 48 2.39 2.12 -12.67
N GLU A 49 2.81 3.11 -13.46
CA GLU A 49 4.22 3.32 -13.77
C GLU A 49 4.99 3.94 -12.59
N ALA A 50 6.31 3.75 -12.60
CA ALA A 50 7.20 4.49 -11.73
C ALA A 50 7.09 5.99 -12.03
N GLY A 51 7.05 6.83 -11.00
CA GLY A 51 6.84 8.26 -11.16
C GLY A 51 6.51 8.95 -9.86
N ASP A 52 5.84 10.10 -9.96
CA ASP A 52 5.54 10.97 -8.83
C ASP A 52 4.46 10.41 -7.91
N ILE A 53 4.77 10.33 -6.61
CA ILE A 53 3.80 10.13 -5.55
C ILE A 53 2.81 11.30 -5.55
N LYS A 54 1.52 11.00 -5.77
CA LYS A 54 0.43 11.99 -5.78
C LYS A 54 -0.32 12.06 -4.45
N LEU A 55 -0.31 10.97 -3.68
CA LEU A 55 -0.83 10.93 -2.31
C LEU A 55 0.27 10.44 -1.38
N PHE A 56 0.83 11.32 -0.56
CA PHE A 56 1.90 10.94 0.36
C PHE A 56 1.36 10.17 1.57
N GLY A 57 2.21 9.32 2.17
CA GLY A 57 1.81 8.50 3.32
C GLY A 57 1.23 9.30 4.49
N ALA A 58 1.68 10.53 4.73
CA ALA A 58 1.15 11.39 5.79
C ALA A 58 -0.29 11.84 5.52
N GLU A 59 -0.62 12.16 4.27
CA GLU A 59 -1.97 12.54 3.84
C GLU A 59 -2.89 11.34 3.85
N PHE A 60 -2.42 10.20 3.33
CA PHE A 60 -3.11 8.92 3.38
C PHE A 60 -3.53 8.54 4.80
N ARG A 61 -2.65 8.70 5.80
CA ARG A 61 -2.98 8.35 7.18
C ARG A 61 -4.11 9.20 7.78
N LYS A 62 -4.26 10.45 7.33
CA LYS A 62 -5.35 11.35 7.71
C LYS A 62 -6.66 10.94 7.02
N ASN A 63 -6.61 10.65 5.73
CA ASN A 63 -7.77 10.23 4.95
C ASN A 63 -7.47 9.00 4.07
N PRO A 64 -7.56 7.77 4.64
CA PRO A 64 -7.14 6.57 3.93
C PRO A 64 -7.97 6.23 2.70
N LYS A 65 -9.22 6.71 2.62
CA LYS A 65 -10.12 6.43 1.49
C LYS A 65 -9.64 7.05 0.18
N LEU A 66 -8.79 8.07 0.24
CA LEU A 66 -8.20 8.69 -0.96
C LEU A 66 -7.33 7.73 -1.77
N ALA A 67 -6.85 6.64 -1.17
CA ALA A 67 -6.03 5.65 -1.85
C ALA A 67 -6.82 4.72 -2.79
N ILE A 68 -8.16 4.68 -2.70
CA ILE A 68 -8.97 3.81 -3.56
C ILE A 68 -8.82 4.25 -5.02
N GLY A 69 -8.57 3.29 -5.91
CA GLY A 69 -8.25 3.50 -7.32
C GLY A 69 -6.79 3.89 -7.59
N MET A 70 -5.97 4.10 -6.56
CA MET A 70 -4.57 4.48 -6.69
C MET A 70 -3.62 3.28 -6.56
N TYR A 71 -2.39 3.45 -7.02
CA TYR A 71 -1.34 2.44 -7.06
C TYR A 71 -0.34 2.66 -5.92
N PRO A 72 -0.19 1.73 -4.97
CA PRO A 72 0.68 1.96 -3.82
C PRO A 72 2.15 1.93 -4.20
N VAL A 73 2.92 2.86 -3.65
CA VAL A 73 4.37 2.97 -3.84
C VAL A 73 5.07 2.56 -2.55
N PHE A 74 5.92 1.55 -2.64
CA PHE A 74 6.61 0.97 -1.50
C PHE A 74 8.12 1.18 -1.58
N LYS A 75 8.74 1.30 -0.41
CA LYS A 75 10.18 1.10 -0.21
C LYS A 75 10.42 -0.36 0.19
N ASN A 76 11.44 -0.97 -0.41
CA ASN A 76 11.94 -2.29 -0.09
C ASN A 76 13.12 -2.20 0.90
N LYS A 77 13.41 -3.31 1.59
CA LYS A 77 14.51 -3.41 2.56
C LYS A 77 15.89 -3.03 2.00
N GLY A 78 16.10 -3.21 0.69
CA GLY A 78 17.33 -2.84 -0.02
C GLY A 78 17.42 -1.36 -0.44
N GLY A 79 16.48 -0.51 -0.02
CA GLY A 79 16.49 0.92 -0.31
C GLY A 79 15.76 1.33 -1.59
N GLY A 80 15.62 0.41 -2.56
CA GLY A 80 14.83 0.65 -3.77
C GLY A 80 13.33 0.82 -3.48
N TRP A 81 12.64 1.54 -4.35
CA TRP A 81 11.19 1.73 -4.33
C TRP A 81 10.51 1.18 -5.59
N VAL A 82 9.24 0.83 -5.47
CA VAL A 82 8.44 0.23 -6.55
C VAL A 82 6.98 0.67 -6.45
N THR A 83 6.37 0.98 -7.61
CA THR A 83 4.92 1.14 -7.74
C THR A 83 4.29 -0.23 -7.98
N HIS A 84 3.34 -0.62 -7.14
CA HIS A 84 2.56 -1.82 -7.37
C HIS A 84 1.58 -1.60 -8.52
N THR A 85 1.49 -2.54 -9.46
CA THR A 85 0.74 -2.36 -10.72
C THR A 85 -0.77 -2.56 -10.60
N ILE A 86 -1.25 -2.92 -9.41
CA ILE A 86 -2.67 -3.18 -9.14
C ILE A 86 -3.21 -2.08 -8.24
N PRO A 87 -4.29 -1.39 -8.64
CA PRO A 87 -4.86 -0.32 -7.85
C PRO A 87 -5.55 -0.88 -6.59
N ILE A 88 -5.64 -0.06 -5.56
CA ILE A 88 -6.38 -0.39 -4.35
C ILE A 88 -7.88 -0.34 -4.62
N GLU A 89 -8.58 -1.39 -4.23
CA GLU A 89 -10.03 -1.51 -4.34
C GLU A 89 -10.73 -1.11 -3.04
N SER A 90 -10.19 -1.52 -1.89
CA SER A 90 -10.80 -1.18 -0.60
C SER A 90 -9.78 -0.87 0.49
N VAL A 91 -10.24 -0.09 1.47
CA VAL A 91 -9.44 0.33 2.62
C VAL A 91 -10.24 0.11 3.90
N ARG A 92 -9.63 -0.54 4.88
CA ARG A 92 -10.20 -0.78 6.20
C ARG A 92 -9.28 -0.20 7.28
N VAL A 93 -9.84 0.59 8.18
CA VAL A 93 -9.11 1.14 9.33
C VAL A 93 -9.44 0.31 10.55
N ASN A 94 -8.46 -0.40 11.09
CA ASN A 94 -8.59 -1.15 12.33
C ASN A 94 -8.04 -0.29 13.46
N LYS A 95 -8.85 -0.12 14.50
CA LYS A 95 -8.42 0.41 15.79
C LYS A 95 -8.38 -0.78 16.74
N ASP A 96 -7.19 -1.16 17.17
CA ASP A 96 -7.07 -1.98 18.40
C ASP A 96 -7.38 -1.10 19.61
#